data_AF-A0A6P0YJL1-F1
#
_entry.id   AF-A0A6P0YJL1-F1
#
_cell.length_a   1.000
_cell.length_b   1.000
_cell.length_c   1.000
_cell.angle_alpha   90.00
_cell.angle_beta   90.00
_cell.angle_gamma   90.00
#
_symmetry.space_group_name_H-M   'P 1'
#
loop_
_entity.id
_entity.type
_entity.pdbx_description
1 polymer ?
#
loop_
_entity_poly.entity_id
_entity_poly.type
_entity_poly.pdbx_seq_one_letter_code
_entity_poly.pdbx_strand_id
1 'polypeptide(L)'
;LPDNVVKVGHWGHDSRGSNQFLDCTVMIDIGDYTENLGANAADWHCTMGQSVNPTNLSGRYGRYIQRRRIADLEQVIGRPRATNRPDEEITIYLPGKWKEDEISAIASRLPGVNIEKVATYDLCQKAAQKGQQSQRKIIETFWDLITSQQDVTQDNIAKIVGLSRGRVAQICKDLLPTSFVRFKKMLVLLWNNLSKTNIPKKALSELPEDVGWFVEQWLPNFHEYVQQGETLEEVAQNIELAIEFHGKQILDYVSVDTIVDLIKLFMAPMPISFWEELRMQAEPIPIPIPK
;
A
#
# COMPACT_ATOMS: atom_id res chain seq x y z
N LEU A 1 18.14 18.45 -5.02
CA LEU A 1 17.45 19.70 -4.65
C LEU A 1 18.43 20.53 -3.84
N PRO A 2 18.38 21.87 -3.91
CA PRO A 2 19.28 22.69 -3.13
C PRO A 2 19.00 22.51 -1.62
N ASP A 3 20.04 22.61 -0.79
CA ASP A 3 20.02 22.28 0.65
C ASP A 3 19.07 23.13 1.49
N ASN A 4 18.59 24.25 0.93
CA ASN A 4 17.58 25.11 1.55
C ASN A 4 16.14 24.57 1.35
N VAL A 5 15.92 23.62 0.45
CA VAL A 5 14.61 23.03 0.17
C VAL A 5 14.48 21.69 0.92
N VAL A 6 15.48 20.83 0.81
CA VAL A 6 15.50 19.51 1.46
C VAL A 6 16.56 19.45 2.53
N LYS A 7 16.19 19.00 3.72
CA LYS A 7 17.14 18.81 4.82
C LYS A 7 17.02 17.44 5.47
N VAL A 8 18.16 16.76 5.58
CA VAL A 8 18.27 15.44 6.20
C VAL A 8 18.83 15.59 7.61
N GLY A 9 18.26 14.87 8.56
CA GLY A 9 18.71 14.81 9.95
C GLY A 9 18.68 13.38 10.50
N HIS A 10 19.39 13.19 11.61
CA HIS A 10 19.30 12.01 12.45
C HIS A 10 18.43 12.28 13.69
N TRP A 11 17.39 11.46 13.88
CA TRP A 11 16.41 11.68 14.95
C TRP A 11 17.06 11.56 16.33
N GLY A 12 16.89 12.61 17.14
CA GLY A 12 17.40 12.68 18.51
C GLY A 12 18.81 13.25 18.62
N HIS A 13 19.54 13.38 17.50
CA HIS A 13 20.81 14.11 17.42
C HIS A 13 20.60 15.48 16.79
N ASP A 14 20.11 15.50 15.55
CA ASP A 14 19.99 16.71 14.74
C ASP A 14 18.68 17.45 15.01
N SER A 15 17.62 16.70 15.33
CA SER A 15 16.28 17.24 15.59
C SER A 15 16.07 17.69 17.04
N ARG A 16 17.04 17.53 17.95
CA ARG A 16 16.95 18.03 19.32
C ARG A 16 17.73 19.33 19.49
N GLY A 17 17.04 20.38 19.97
CA GLY A 17 17.67 21.67 20.30
C GLY A 17 18.22 22.45 19.09
N SER A 18 17.86 22.07 17.87
CA SER A 18 18.36 22.69 16.65
C SER A 18 17.26 23.44 15.90
N ASN A 19 17.65 24.55 15.27
CA ASN A 19 16.82 25.31 14.31
C ASN A 19 17.18 25.00 12.86
N GLN A 20 18.00 23.98 12.61
CA GLN A 20 18.52 23.73 11.28
C GLN A 20 17.42 23.42 10.25
N PHE A 21 16.25 22.94 10.67
CA PHE A 21 15.12 22.57 9.80
C PHE A 21 14.09 23.71 9.62
N LEU A 22 14.33 24.90 10.17
CA LEU A 22 13.34 25.98 10.21
C LEU A 22 12.84 26.38 8.80
N ASP A 23 13.76 26.48 7.85
CA ASP A 23 13.48 27.06 6.53
C ASP A 23 13.32 26.01 5.42
N CYS A 24 13.37 24.71 5.75
CA CYS A 24 13.19 23.65 4.75
C CYS A 24 11.71 23.42 4.45
N THR A 25 11.37 23.11 3.20
CA THR A 25 10.03 22.62 2.81
C THR A 25 9.94 21.11 2.88
N VAL A 26 11.08 20.41 2.78
CA VAL A 26 11.17 18.96 2.92
C VAL A 26 12.16 18.61 4.03
N MET A 27 11.67 17.94 5.06
CA MET A 27 12.49 17.39 6.14
C MET A 27 12.53 15.88 6.04
N ILE A 28 13.71 15.28 6.17
CA ILE A 28 13.89 13.82 6.26
C ILE A 28 14.59 13.54 7.58
N ASP A 29 13.87 13.06 8.58
CA ASP A 29 14.47 12.70 9.88
C ASP A 29 14.60 11.18 9.99
N ILE A 30 15.84 10.70 9.95
CA ILE A 30 16.17 9.29 9.88
C ILE A 30 16.42 8.76 11.29
N GLY A 31 15.73 7.69 11.66
CA GLY A 31 16.03 6.94 12.87
C GLY A 31 14.81 6.32 13.52
N ASP A 32 15.06 5.47 14.50
CA ASP A 32 14.05 4.95 15.42
C ASP A 32 14.47 5.35 16.83
N TYR A 33 14.32 6.65 17.12
CA TYR A 33 14.84 7.21 18.36
C TYR A 33 14.03 6.73 19.56
N THR A 34 14.75 6.30 20.59
CA THR A 34 14.23 6.17 21.94
C THR A 34 15.28 6.75 22.88
N GLU A 35 14.83 7.60 23.80
CA GLU A 35 15.68 8.13 24.85
C GLU A 35 16.37 7.02 25.66
N ASN A 36 17.44 7.36 26.35
CA ASN A 36 18.19 6.42 27.16
C ASN A 36 17.27 5.66 28.14
N LEU A 37 17.11 4.36 27.91
CA LEU A 37 16.19 3.51 28.68
C LEU A 37 16.56 3.43 30.16
N GLY A 38 17.85 3.50 30.50
CA GLY A 38 18.30 3.53 31.89
C GLY A 38 17.90 4.82 32.60
N ALA A 39 18.04 5.96 31.93
CA ALA A 39 17.58 7.24 32.45
C ALA A 39 16.06 7.26 32.64
N ASN A 40 15.31 6.71 31.67
CA ASN A 40 13.86 6.59 31.77
C ASN A 40 13.40 5.64 32.89
N ALA A 41 14.13 4.55 33.14
CA ALA A 41 13.83 3.64 34.24
C ALA A 41 14.08 4.30 35.61
N ALA A 42 15.15 5.09 35.72
CA ALA A 42 15.44 5.86 36.92
C ALA A 42 14.36 6.93 37.18
N ASP A 43 13.96 7.66 36.13
CA ASP A 43 12.89 8.65 36.21
C ASP A 43 11.53 8.03 36.58
N TRP A 44 11.21 6.86 35.99
CA TRP A 44 10.05 6.06 36.38
C TRP A 44 10.12 5.65 37.85
N HIS A 45 11.28 5.19 38.33
CA HIS A 45 11.46 4.80 39.72
C HIS A 45 11.25 5.97 40.69
N CYS A 46 11.81 7.14 40.37
CA CYS A 46 11.61 8.37 41.14
C CYS A 46 10.14 8.82 41.17
N THR A 47 9.43 8.68 40.05
CA THR A 47 8.05 9.17 39.91
C THR A 47 7.01 8.21 40.48
N MET A 48 7.20 6.90 40.30
CA MET A 48 6.21 5.87 40.61
C MET A 48 6.61 4.98 41.80
N GLY A 49 7.83 5.11 42.33
CA GLY A 49 8.36 4.27 43.42
C GLY A 49 8.61 2.81 43.02
N GLN A 50 8.60 2.49 41.72
CA GLN A 50 8.69 1.12 41.22
C GLN A 50 9.99 0.94 40.42
N SER A 51 10.81 -0.03 40.82
CA SER A 51 11.96 -0.43 40.02
C SER A 51 11.49 -1.30 38.85
N VAL A 52 12.03 -1.04 37.66
CA VAL A 52 11.68 -1.73 36.42
C VAL A 52 12.95 -2.11 35.67
N ASN A 53 12.89 -3.19 34.89
CA ASN A 53 13.95 -3.47 33.93
C ASN A 53 13.84 -2.47 32.77
N PRO A 54 14.90 -1.66 32.48
CA PRO A 54 14.87 -0.65 31.43
C PRO A 54 14.45 -1.16 30.05
N THR A 55 14.74 -2.43 29.74
CA THR A 55 14.45 -3.03 28.43
C THR A 55 13.10 -3.74 28.36
N ASN A 56 12.38 -3.88 29.49
CA ASN A 56 11.06 -4.47 29.51
C ASN A 56 10.00 -3.42 29.13
N LEU A 57 9.79 -3.22 27.83
CA LEU A 57 8.87 -2.21 27.28
C LEU A 57 7.40 -2.64 27.30
N SER A 58 6.97 -3.35 28.34
CA SER A 58 5.59 -3.84 28.49
C SER A 58 4.86 -3.16 29.67
N GLY A 59 3.54 -3.34 29.72
CA GLY A 59 2.72 -2.86 30.83
C GLY A 59 2.70 -1.34 30.99
N ARG A 60 2.70 -0.86 32.25
CA ARG A 60 2.63 0.58 32.55
C ARG A 60 3.90 1.32 32.12
N TYR A 61 5.07 0.71 32.31
CA TYR A 61 6.35 1.29 31.90
C TYR A 61 6.51 1.34 30.38
N GLY A 62 6.09 0.29 29.65
CA GLY A 62 6.04 0.33 28.18
C GLY A 62 5.22 1.51 27.63
N ARG A 63 4.01 1.73 28.19
CA ARG A 63 3.17 2.89 27.83
C ARG A 63 3.81 4.23 28.20
N TYR A 64 4.58 4.28 29.28
CA TYR A 64 5.34 5.46 29.66
C TYR A 64 6.39 5.81 28.59
N ILE A 65 7.21 4.84 28.18
CA ILE A 65 8.21 5.01 27.12
C ILE A 65 7.55 5.41 25.79
N GLN A 66 6.45 4.75 25.43
CA GLN A 66 5.71 5.08 24.21
C GLN A 66 5.24 6.55 24.21
N ARG A 67 4.68 7.04 25.32
CA ARG A 67 4.24 8.44 25.44
C ARG A 67 5.40 9.42 25.24
N ARG A 68 6.58 9.11 25.79
CA ARG A 68 7.78 9.94 25.62
C ARG A 68 8.25 9.96 24.18
N ARG A 69 8.30 8.80 23.52
CA ARG A 69 8.64 8.70 22.09
C ARG A 69 7.69 9.53 21.21
N ILE A 70 6.37 9.48 21.47
CA ILE A 70 5.39 10.29 20.73
C ILE A 70 5.60 11.79 21.01
N ALA A 71 5.86 12.18 22.26
CA ALA A 71 6.13 13.59 22.60
C ALA A 71 7.40 14.12 21.92
N ASP A 72 8.45 13.30 21.81
CA ASP A 72 9.64 13.66 21.04
C ASP A 72 9.34 13.83 19.56
N LEU A 73 8.53 12.92 18.99
CA LEU A 73 8.16 12.97 17.59
C LEU A 73 7.35 14.23 17.24
N GLU A 74 6.46 14.68 18.11
CA GLU A 74 5.78 15.97 17.96
C GLU A 74 6.75 17.13 17.87
N GLN A 75 7.80 17.12 18.71
CA GLN A 75 8.82 18.17 18.65
C GLN A 75 9.58 18.13 17.33
N VAL A 76 9.86 16.94 16.80
CA VAL A 76 10.51 16.75 15.48
C VAL A 76 9.62 17.33 14.37
N ILE A 77 8.35 16.94 14.34
CA ILE A 77 7.37 17.41 13.35
C ILE A 77 7.19 18.94 13.44
N GLY A 78 7.29 19.50 14.64
CA GLY A 78 7.23 20.95 14.86
C GLY A 78 8.48 21.73 14.42
N ARG A 79 9.60 21.08 14.06
CA ARG A 79 10.86 21.79 13.75
C ARG A 79 10.78 22.75 12.56
N PRO A 80 10.08 22.44 11.46
CA PRO A 80 9.91 23.38 10.35
C PRO A 80 9.00 24.58 10.67
N ARG A 81 8.35 24.58 11.85
CA ARG A 81 7.40 25.63 12.30
C ARG A 81 6.35 25.98 11.24
N ALA A 82 5.72 24.95 10.68
CA ALA A 82 4.74 25.07 9.60
C ALA A 82 3.60 26.07 9.89
N THR A 83 3.23 26.25 11.17
CA THR A 83 2.23 27.26 11.57
C THR A 83 2.59 28.70 11.20
N ASN A 84 3.88 29.00 11.01
CA ASN A 84 4.35 30.33 10.58
C ASN A 84 4.44 30.46 9.06
N ARG A 85 4.16 29.40 8.31
CA ARG A 85 4.33 29.29 6.86
C ARG A 85 3.04 28.72 6.23
N PRO A 86 1.87 29.38 6.41
CA PRO A 86 0.58 28.84 6.01
C PRO A 86 0.41 28.67 4.49
N ASP A 87 1.19 29.42 3.70
CA ASP A 87 1.16 29.38 2.24
C ASP A 87 2.11 28.33 1.64
N GLU A 88 2.83 27.58 2.47
CA GLU A 88 3.82 26.59 2.04
C GLU A 88 3.38 25.17 2.38
N GLU A 89 3.50 24.27 1.42
CA GLU A 89 3.37 22.84 1.67
C GLU A 89 4.69 22.30 2.23
N ILE A 90 4.65 21.80 3.47
CA ILE A 90 5.80 21.23 4.16
C ILE A 90 5.63 19.72 4.29
N THR A 91 6.56 18.97 3.72
CA THR A 91 6.56 17.51 3.73
C THR A 91 7.64 16.98 4.68
N ILE A 92 7.26 16.06 5.56
CA ILE A 92 8.20 15.45 6.52
C ILE A 92 8.22 13.94 6.28
N TYR A 93 9.38 13.43 5.88
CA TYR A 93 9.64 12.00 5.78
C TYR A 93 10.24 11.49 7.08
N LEU A 94 9.61 10.44 7.62
CA LEU A 94 10.01 9.78 8.85
C LEU A 94 10.27 8.29 8.56
N PRO A 95 11.44 7.90 8.03
CA PRO A 95 11.75 6.50 7.77
C PRO A 95 11.87 5.72 9.08
N GLY A 96 10.99 4.74 9.28
CA GLY A 96 10.98 3.98 10.53
C GLY A 96 9.98 2.82 10.53
N LYS A 97 10.06 2.00 11.58
CA LYS A 97 9.10 0.92 11.84
C LYS A 97 7.98 1.45 12.73
N TRP A 98 7.07 2.19 12.14
CA TRP A 98 5.94 2.79 12.83
C TRP A 98 4.83 1.77 13.09
N LYS A 99 4.34 1.74 14.33
CA LYS A 99 3.15 0.97 14.68
C LYS A 99 1.89 1.80 14.47
N GLU A 100 0.78 1.14 14.16
CA GLU A 100 -0.49 1.83 13.87
C GLU A 100 -1.02 2.65 15.05
N ASP A 101 -0.80 2.22 16.28
CA ASP A 101 -1.17 2.96 17.49
C ASP A 101 -0.36 4.26 17.65
N GLU A 102 0.91 4.25 17.24
CA GLU A 102 1.77 5.44 17.23
C GLU A 102 1.31 6.44 16.16
N ILE A 103 1.06 5.96 14.94
CA ILE A 103 0.53 6.77 13.84
C ILE A 103 -0.80 7.41 14.25
N SER A 104 -1.72 6.61 14.80
CA SER A 104 -3.03 7.07 15.27
C SER A 104 -2.91 8.12 16.38
N ALA A 105 -1.97 7.93 17.32
CA ALA A 105 -1.74 8.89 18.39
C ALA A 105 -1.24 10.24 17.86
N ILE A 106 -0.34 10.25 16.88
CA ILE A 106 0.16 11.48 16.24
C ILE A 106 -0.98 12.17 15.47
N ALA A 107 -1.73 11.41 14.66
CA ALA A 107 -2.85 11.92 13.89
C ALA A 107 -3.88 12.64 14.79
N SER A 108 -4.15 12.07 15.97
CA SER A 108 -5.08 12.66 16.94
C SER A 108 -4.61 13.99 17.53
N ARG A 109 -3.30 14.26 17.53
CA ARG A 109 -2.69 15.44 18.15
C ARG A 109 -2.37 16.55 17.14
N LEU A 110 -2.35 16.22 15.85
CA LEU A 110 -2.05 17.14 14.75
C LEU A 110 -3.25 17.28 13.80
N PRO A 111 -4.36 17.88 14.24
CA PRO A 111 -5.53 18.09 13.38
C PRO A 111 -5.15 19.02 12.23
N GLY A 112 -5.28 18.54 11.00
CA GLY A 112 -4.94 19.29 9.76
C GLY A 112 -3.68 18.82 9.05
N VAL A 113 -2.94 17.85 9.60
CA VAL A 113 -1.82 17.21 8.91
C VAL A 113 -2.32 15.99 8.13
N ASN A 114 -1.94 15.88 6.86
CA ASN A 114 -2.13 14.65 6.10
C ASN A 114 -1.01 13.67 6.46
N ILE A 115 -1.36 12.49 6.94
CA ILE A 115 -0.40 11.44 7.29
C ILE A 115 -0.59 10.27 6.34
N GLU A 116 0.47 9.97 5.58
CA GLU A 116 0.49 8.87 4.62
C GLU A 116 1.57 7.85 4.98
N LYS A 117 1.22 6.57 4.87
CA LYS A 117 2.17 5.46 5.00
C LYS A 117 2.59 5.01 3.61
N VAL A 118 3.82 5.33 3.24
CA VAL A 118 4.39 4.97 1.94
C VAL A 118 5.36 3.80 2.10
N ALA A 119 5.29 2.80 1.22
CA ALA A 119 6.25 1.71 1.25
C ALA A 119 7.64 2.20 0.83
N THR A 120 8.69 1.74 1.51
CA THR A 120 10.08 2.13 1.19
C THR A 120 10.44 1.83 -0.27
N TYR A 121 9.86 0.78 -0.86
CA TYR A 121 10.11 0.43 -2.25
C TYR A 121 9.68 1.54 -3.23
N ASP A 122 8.55 2.20 -2.95
CA ASP A 122 7.97 3.21 -3.83
C ASP A 122 8.80 4.51 -3.81
N LEU A 123 9.52 4.77 -2.72
CA LEU A 123 10.46 5.89 -2.61
C LEU A 123 11.87 5.53 -3.10
N CYS A 124 12.38 4.37 -2.70
CA CYS A 124 13.71 3.89 -3.06
C CYS A 124 13.77 2.37 -3.06
N GLN A 125 13.62 1.78 -4.24
CA GLN A 125 13.66 0.33 -4.45
C GLN A 125 14.88 -0.33 -3.80
N LYS A 126 16.06 0.28 -3.92
CA LYS A 126 17.32 -0.27 -3.36
C LYS A 126 17.37 -0.26 -1.84
N ALA A 127 16.63 0.64 -1.19
CA ALA A 127 16.58 0.75 0.27
C ALA A 127 15.53 -0.19 0.90
N ALA A 128 14.58 -0.70 0.11
CA ALA A 128 13.59 -1.66 0.59
C ALA A 128 14.23 -2.99 1.01
N GLN A 129 13.53 -3.80 1.79
CA GLN A 129 14.03 -5.11 2.18
C GLN A 129 14.19 -6.02 0.94
N LYS A 130 15.30 -6.77 0.83
CA LYS A 130 15.59 -7.63 -0.34
C LYS A 130 14.43 -8.56 -0.75
N GLY A 131 13.69 -9.08 0.24
CA GLY A 131 12.49 -9.89 0.01
C GLY A 131 11.39 -9.09 -0.70
N GLN A 132 11.02 -7.94 -0.13
CA GLN A 132 10.05 -7.00 -0.71
C GLN A 132 10.47 -6.56 -2.11
N GLN A 133 11.77 -6.28 -2.33
CA GLN A 133 12.27 -5.91 -3.65
C GLN A 133 11.99 -6.98 -4.71
N SER A 134 12.25 -8.24 -4.36
CA SER A 134 12.05 -9.36 -5.27
C SER A 134 10.56 -9.61 -5.54
N GLN A 135 9.74 -9.57 -4.49
CA GLN A 135 8.29 -9.75 -4.60
C GLN A 135 7.67 -8.69 -5.51
N ARG A 136 7.98 -7.43 -5.25
CA ARG A 136 7.47 -6.29 -6.01
C ARG A 136 7.88 -6.36 -7.48
N LYS A 137 9.18 -6.59 -7.75
CA LYS A 137 9.71 -6.70 -9.10
C LYS A 137 9.09 -7.87 -9.88
N ILE A 138 8.76 -8.97 -9.21
CA ILE A 138 8.04 -10.10 -9.83
C ILE A 138 6.63 -9.68 -10.26
N ILE A 139 5.87 -8.98 -9.40
CA ILE A 139 4.51 -8.55 -9.73
C ILE A 139 4.50 -7.49 -10.84
N GLU A 140 5.42 -6.53 -10.81
CA GLU A 140 5.59 -5.55 -11.88
C GLU A 140 5.91 -6.26 -13.21
N THR A 141 6.83 -7.23 -13.18
CA THR A 141 7.16 -8.03 -14.38
C THR A 141 5.95 -8.83 -14.88
N PHE A 142 5.11 -9.35 -13.99
CA PHE A 142 3.84 -9.99 -14.38
C PHE A 142 2.96 -9.03 -15.16
N TRP A 143 2.75 -7.84 -14.61
CA TRP A 143 1.93 -6.82 -15.24
C TRP A 143 2.48 -6.42 -16.60
N ASP A 144 3.77 -6.08 -16.67
CA ASP A 144 4.42 -5.64 -17.90
C ASP A 144 4.35 -6.69 -19.02
N LEU A 145 4.56 -7.97 -18.68
CA LEU A 145 4.46 -9.05 -19.65
C LEU A 145 3.01 -9.25 -20.13
N ILE A 146 2.02 -9.11 -19.26
CA ILE A 146 0.59 -9.25 -19.62
C ILE A 146 0.17 -8.09 -20.53
N THR A 147 0.45 -6.85 -20.13
CA THR A 147 0.04 -5.66 -20.88
C THR A 147 0.79 -5.52 -22.21
N SER A 148 2.04 -5.99 -22.27
CA SER A 148 2.83 -6.07 -23.50
C SER A 148 2.52 -7.31 -24.36
N GLN A 149 1.54 -8.14 -23.98
CA GLN A 149 1.17 -9.38 -24.69
C GLN A 149 2.33 -10.36 -24.91
N GLN A 150 3.29 -10.39 -23.99
CA GLN A 150 4.41 -11.31 -24.00
C GLN A 150 4.11 -12.57 -23.18
N ASP A 151 4.87 -13.64 -23.42
CA ASP A 151 4.63 -14.88 -22.68
C ASP A 151 5.10 -14.78 -21.22
N VAL A 152 4.12 -14.93 -20.33
CA VAL A 152 4.33 -14.92 -18.88
C VAL A 152 4.70 -16.34 -18.43
N THR A 153 6.01 -16.60 -18.33
CA THR A 153 6.55 -17.86 -17.79
C THR A 153 7.48 -17.57 -16.61
N GLN A 154 7.62 -18.55 -15.72
CA GLN A 154 8.58 -18.43 -14.60
C GLN A 154 10.01 -18.21 -15.09
N ASP A 155 10.39 -18.80 -16.24
CA ASP A 155 11.71 -18.64 -16.84
C ASP A 155 11.91 -17.22 -17.39
N ASN A 156 10.90 -16.64 -18.04
CA ASN A 156 10.97 -15.27 -18.55
C ASN A 156 11.04 -14.26 -17.40
N ILE A 157 10.18 -14.43 -16.38
CA ILE A 157 10.22 -13.61 -15.17
C ILE A 157 11.57 -13.73 -14.46
N ALA A 158 12.09 -14.95 -14.29
CA ALA A 158 13.41 -15.18 -13.69
C ALA A 158 14.52 -14.42 -14.43
N LYS A 159 14.50 -14.43 -15.77
CA LYS A 159 15.46 -13.71 -16.61
C LYS A 159 15.38 -12.19 -16.42
N ILE A 160 14.18 -11.62 -16.43
CA ILE A 160 13.97 -10.16 -16.29
C ILE A 160 14.31 -9.68 -14.87
N VAL A 161 13.87 -10.43 -13.86
CA VAL A 161 14.07 -10.07 -12.46
C VAL A 161 15.54 -10.28 -12.04
N GLY A 162 16.26 -11.21 -12.67
CA GLY A 162 17.63 -11.58 -12.34
C GLY A 162 17.71 -12.61 -11.21
N LEU A 163 16.75 -13.54 -11.16
CA LEU A 163 16.64 -14.61 -10.15
C LEU A 163 16.68 -15.99 -10.81
N SER A 164 16.89 -17.04 -10.02
CA SER A 164 16.68 -18.41 -10.50
C SER A 164 15.18 -18.72 -10.61
N ARG A 165 14.80 -19.57 -11.57
CA ARG A 165 13.41 -20.06 -11.72
C ARG A 165 12.87 -20.65 -10.41
N GLY A 166 13.68 -21.46 -9.71
CA GLY A 166 13.29 -22.05 -8.43
C GLY A 166 13.00 -21.00 -7.35
N ARG A 167 13.77 -19.92 -7.31
CA ARG A 167 13.52 -18.81 -6.38
C ARG A 167 12.26 -18.03 -6.74
N VAL A 168 11.99 -17.80 -8.02
CA VAL A 168 10.73 -17.21 -8.49
C VAL A 168 9.55 -18.09 -8.09
N ALA A 169 9.62 -19.40 -8.33
CA ALA A 169 8.54 -20.33 -7.96
C ALA A 169 8.27 -20.32 -6.45
N GLN A 170 9.31 -20.29 -5.62
CA GLN A 170 9.17 -20.17 -4.16
C GLN A 170 8.50 -18.85 -3.77
N ILE A 171 8.98 -17.72 -4.30
CA ILE A 171 8.40 -16.40 -3.98
C ILE A 171 6.93 -16.35 -4.44
N CYS A 172 6.62 -16.82 -5.65
CA CYS A 172 5.25 -16.84 -6.15
C CYS A 172 4.32 -17.69 -5.28
N LYS A 173 4.80 -18.79 -4.68
CA LYS A 173 3.99 -19.61 -3.77
C LYS A 173 3.58 -18.84 -2.51
N ASP A 174 4.45 -17.98 -2.00
CA ASP A 174 4.19 -17.19 -0.80
C ASP A 174 3.46 -15.86 -1.10
N LEU A 175 3.68 -15.33 -2.31
CA LEU A 175 3.23 -14.00 -2.72
C LEU A 175 1.86 -14.01 -3.39
N LEU A 176 1.59 -15.01 -4.24
CA LEU A 176 0.39 -15.03 -5.05
C LEU A 176 -0.76 -15.62 -4.24
N PRO A 177 -1.99 -15.07 -4.38
CA PRO A 177 -3.16 -15.59 -3.69
C PRO A 177 -3.62 -16.98 -4.15
N THR A 178 -3.08 -17.47 -5.27
CA THR A 178 -3.38 -18.76 -5.87
C THR A 178 -2.18 -19.24 -6.70
N SER A 179 -2.29 -20.41 -7.34
CA SER A 179 -1.27 -20.97 -8.21
C SER A 179 -0.86 -19.99 -9.33
N PHE A 180 0.41 -20.03 -9.72
CA PHE A 180 0.98 -19.21 -10.81
C PHE A 180 0.11 -19.23 -12.09
N VAL A 181 -0.39 -20.42 -12.45
CA VAL A 181 -1.20 -20.62 -13.67
C VAL A 181 -2.55 -19.93 -13.54
N ARG A 182 -3.25 -20.14 -12.43
CA ARG A 182 -4.55 -19.52 -12.17
C ARG A 182 -4.42 -18.00 -12.04
N PHE A 183 -3.38 -17.54 -11.35
CA PHE A 183 -3.05 -16.12 -11.23
C PHE A 183 -2.84 -15.45 -12.59
N LYS A 184 -1.97 -16.02 -13.44
CA LYS A 184 -1.75 -15.55 -14.83
C LYS A 184 -3.06 -15.51 -15.61
N LYS A 185 -3.82 -16.62 -15.58
CA LYS A 185 -5.09 -16.74 -16.32
C LYS A 185 -6.08 -15.67 -15.89
N MET A 186 -6.23 -15.45 -14.59
CA MET A 186 -7.16 -14.47 -14.03
C MET A 186 -6.75 -13.04 -14.38
N LEU A 187 -5.49 -12.67 -14.18
CA LEU A 187 -5.02 -11.32 -14.54
C LEU A 187 -5.15 -11.02 -16.03
N VAL A 188 -4.80 -11.97 -16.91
CA VAL A 188 -4.98 -11.80 -18.36
C VAL A 188 -6.45 -11.57 -18.71
N LEU A 189 -7.33 -12.31 -18.06
CA LEU A 189 -8.77 -12.21 -18.30
C LEU A 189 -9.35 -10.89 -17.76
N LEU A 190 -8.95 -10.43 -16.57
CA LEU A 190 -9.37 -9.12 -16.05
C LEU A 190 -8.84 -7.98 -16.92
N TRP A 191 -7.55 -8.02 -17.30
CA TRP A 191 -6.93 -7.04 -18.19
C TRP A 191 -7.65 -6.91 -19.53
N ASN A 192 -7.98 -8.04 -20.16
CA ASN A 192 -8.67 -8.04 -21.46
C ASN A 192 -10.12 -7.52 -21.40
N ASN A 193 -10.72 -7.46 -20.21
CA ASN A 193 -12.08 -6.94 -20.03
C ASN A 193 -12.08 -5.50 -19.51
N LEU A 194 -10.96 -5.00 -18.98
CA LEU A 194 -10.85 -3.64 -18.45
C LEU A 194 -11.28 -2.54 -19.46
N SER A 195 -11.04 -2.76 -20.76
CA SER A 195 -11.35 -1.80 -21.83
C SER A 195 -12.64 -2.07 -22.60
N LYS A 196 -13.42 -3.08 -22.22
CA LYS A 196 -14.63 -3.53 -22.96
C LYS A 196 -15.95 -3.11 -22.32
N THR A 197 -15.91 -2.54 -21.14
CA THR A 197 -17.04 -2.30 -20.26
C THR A 197 -17.80 -1.03 -20.64
N ASN A 198 -18.53 -1.10 -21.75
CA ASN A 198 -19.59 -0.13 -22.08
C ASN A 198 -20.92 -0.89 -22.15
N ILE A 199 -21.58 -1.06 -21.00
CA ILE A 199 -22.78 -1.89 -20.91
C ILE A 199 -24.02 -1.03 -21.20
N PRO A 200 -24.76 -1.27 -22.28
CA PRO A 200 -26.07 -0.69 -22.44
C PRO A 200 -27.01 -1.32 -21.40
N LYS A 201 -27.75 -0.51 -20.63
CA LYS A 201 -28.67 -0.98 -19.57
C LYS A 201 -29.66 -2.08 -20.00
N LYS A 202 -30.00 -2.18 -21.30
CA LYS A 202 -30.87 -3.24 -21.84
C LYS A 202 -30.21 -4.61 -21.91
N ALA A 203 -28.88 -4.67 -22.01
CA ALA A 203 -28.14 -5.93 -22.15
C ALA A 203 -28.08 -6.73 -20.83
N LEU A 204 -28.17 -6.05 -19.68
CA LEU A 204 -28.25 -6.68 -18.35
C LEU A 204 -29.61 -7.36 -18.11
N SER A 205 -30.71 -6.72 -18.53
CA SER A 205 -32.06 -7.27 -18.36
C SER A 205 -32.36 -8.52 -19.19
N GLU A 206 -31.48 -8.87 -20.12
CA GLU A 206 -31.58 -10.06 -20.97
C GLU A 206 -30.73 -11.23 -20.43
N LEU A 207 -29.99 -11.04 -19.33
CA LEU A 207 -29.18 -12.08 -18.72
C LEU A 207 -30.05 -13.08 -17.93
N PRO A 208 -29.65 -14.37 -17.89
CA PRO A 208 -30.20 -15.33 -16.94
C PRO A 208 -30.14 -14.81 -15.50
N GLU A 209 -31.12 -15.16 -14.66
CA GLU A 209 -31.28 -14.62 -13.29
C GLU A 209 -30.03 -14.86 -12.42
N ASP A 210 -29.44 -16.04 -12.53
CA ASP A 210 -28.20 -16.43 -11.84
C ASP A 210 -27.00 -15.59 -12.30
N VAL A 211 -26.91 -15.32 -13.60
CA VAL A 211 -25.88 -14.45 -14.20
C VAL A 211 -26.07 -12.99 -13.77
N GLY A 212 -27.31 -12.50 -13.80
CA GLY A 212 -27.65 -11.16 -13.35
C GLY A 212 -27.30 -10.96 -11.88
N TRP A 213 -27.66 -11.92 -11.02
CA TRP A 213 -27.26 -11.90 -9.61
C TRP A 213 -25.74 -11.91 -9.43
N PHE A 214 -25.02 -12.76 -10.16
CA PHE A 214 -23.56 -12.82 -10.07
C PHE A 214 -22.91 -11.48 -10.45
N VAL A 215 -23.33 -10.87 -11.56
CA VAL A 215 -22.77 -9.63 -12.10
C VAL A 215 -23.17 -8.40 -11.28
N GLU A 216 -24.41 -8.31 -10.82
CA GLU A 216 -24.94 -7.12 -10.15
C GLU A 216 -24.83 -7.17 -8.63
N GLN A 217 -24.79 -8.36 -8.02
CA GLN A 217 -24.83 -8.52 -6.57
C GLN A 217 -23.55 -9.15 -6.03
N TRP A 218 -23.14 -10.31 -6.55
CA TRP A 218 -22.01 -11.03 -5.97
C TRP A 218 -20.67 -10.36 -6.30
N LEU A 219 -20.38 -10.12 -7.58
CA LEU A 219 -19.09 -9.59 -8.03
C LEU A 219 -18.80 -8.20 -7.46
N PRO A 220 -19.72 -7.21 -7.52
CA PRO A 220 -19.43 -5.87 -7.00
C PRO A 220 -19.16 -5.86 -5.49
N ASN A 221 -19.75 -6.81 -4.76
CA ASN A 221 -19.62 -6.93 -3.31
C ASN A 221 -18.60 -7.99 -2.88
N PHE A 222 -17.72 -8.47 -3.78
CA PHE A 222 -16.75 -9.54 -3.48
C PHE A 222 -15.93 -9.27 -2.20
N HIS A 223 -15.61 -7.99 -1.91
CA HIS A 223 -14.87 -7.58 -0.73
C HIS A 223 -15.57 -7.92 0.59
N GLU A 224 -16.90 -7.86 0.63
CA GLU A 224 -17.67 -8.19 1.83
C GLU A 224 -17.49 -9.68 2.17
N TYR A 225 -17.48 -10.54 1.16
CA TYR A 225 -17.25 -11.96 1.34
C TYR A 225 -15.81 -12.26 1.79
N VAL A 226 -14.82 -11.54 1.24
CA VAL A 226 -13.43 -11.64 1.72
C VAL A 226 -13.31 -11.22 3.19
N GLN A 227 -14.01 -10.14 3.60
CA GLN A 227 -14.08 -9.72 5.00
C GLN A 227 -14.78 -10.74 5.90
N GLN A 228 -15.75 -11.49 5.36
CA GLN A 228 -16.45 -12.58 6.04
C GLN A 228 -15.65 -13.89 6.08
N GLY A 229 -14.49 -13.94 5.44
CA GLY A 229 -13.54 -15.05 5.51
C GLY A 229 -13.35 -15.84 4.22
N GLU A 230 -14.00 -15.45 3.11
CA GLU A 230 -13.67 -16.04 1.81
C GLU A 230 -12.23 -15.72 1.41
N THR A 231 -11.55 -16.75 0.94
CA THR A 231 -10.20 -16.65 0.41
C THR A 231 -10.21 -16.11 -1.01
N LEU A 232 -9.09 -15.52 -1.42
CA LEU A 232 -8.90 -15.05 -2.78
C LEU A 232 -8.92 -16.18 -3.82
N GLU A 233 -8.61 -17.41 -3.38
CA GLU A 233 -8.75 -18.61 -4.21
C GLU A 233 -10.22 -18.97 -4.46
N GLU A 234 -11.08 -18.84 -3.45
CA GLU A 234 -12.53 -19.03 -3.59
C GLU A 234 -13.15 -17.97 -4.50
N VAL A 235 -12.74 -16.70 -4.35
CA VAL A 235 -13.16 -15.63 -5.26
C VAL A 235 -12.75 -15.93 -6.70
N ALA A 236 -11.49 -16.33 -6.92
CA ALA A 236 -11.01 -16.72 -8.25
C ALA A 236 -11.79 -17.91 -8.81
N GLN A 237 -12.09 -18.91 -7.99
CA GLN A 237 -12.82 -20.10 -8.38
C GLN A 237 -14.27 -19.78 -8.75
N ASN A 238 -14.95 -18.90 -8.00
CA ASN A 238 -16.31 -18.47 -8.31
C ASN A 238 -16.37 -17.75 -9.66
N ILE A 239 -15.37 -16.92 -9.97
CA ILE A 239 -15.24 -16.28 -11.30
C ILE A 239 -15.00 -17.33 -12.39
N GLU A 240 -14.11 -18.29 -12.16
CA GLU A 240 -13.84 -19.37 -13.11
C GLU A 240 -15.08 -20.22 -13.40
N LEU A 241 -15.85 -20.58 -12.37
CA LEU A 241 -17.09 -21.33 -12.50
C LEU A 241 -18.13 -20.54 -13.28
N ALA A 242 -18.33 -19.26 -12.97
CA ALA A 242 -19.27 -18.41 -13.70
C ALA A 242 -18.91 -18.32 -15.19
N ILE A 243 -17.61 -18.23 -15.52
CA ILE A 243 -17.13 -18.26 -16.90
C ILE A 243 -17.35 -19.63 -17.55
N GLU A 244 -17.18 -20.72 -16.82
CA GLU A 244 -17.38 -22.08 -17.33
C GLU A 244 -18.86 -22.32 -17.69
N PHE A 245 -19.78 -21.87 -16.84
CA PHE A 245 -21.22 -22.04 -17.06
C PHE A 245 -21.80 -21.05 -18.08
N HIS A 246 -21.34 -19.79 -18.10
CA HIS A 246 -21.99 -18.70 -18.84
C HIS A 246 -21.13 -18.07 -19.94
N GLY A 247 -19.87 -18.50 -20.04
CA GLY A 247 -18.90 -17.98 -21.00
C GLY A 247 -18.17 -16.72 -20.51
N LYS A 248 -17.03 -16.42 -21.14
CA LYS A 248 -16.16 -15.28 -20.78
C LYS A 248 -16.83 -13.91 -20.91
N GLN A 249 -17.85 -13.83 -21.75
CA GLN A 249 -18.64 -12.62 -22.02
C GLN A 249 -19.38 -12.10 -20.78
N ILE A 250 -19.54 -12.91 -19.72
CA ILE A 250 -20.10 -12.44 -18.45
C ILE A 250 -19.35 -11.23 -17.87
N LEU A 251 -18.04 -11.14 -18.14
CA LEU A 251 -17.19 -10.05 -17.67
C LEU A 251 -17.35 -8.76 -18.46
N ASP A 252 -17.92 -8.84 -19.68
CA ASP A 252 -18.27 -7.64 -20.45
C ASP A 252 -19.40 -6.85 -19.73
N TYR A 253 -20.15 -7.50 -18.84
CA TYR A 253 -21.24 -6.92 -18.04
C TYR A 253 -20.80 -6.41 -16.65
N VAL A 254 -19.51 -6.45 -16.34
CA VAL A 254 -18.98 -6.02 -15.05
C VAL A 254 -18.54 -4.56 -15.14
N SER A 255 -18.69 -3.77 -14.07
CA SER A 255 -18.21 -2.38 -14.08
C SER A 255 -16.68 -2.30 -14.15
N VAL A 256 -16.14 -1.24 -14.76
CA VAL A 256 -14.68 -0.95 -14.73
C VAL A 256 -14.16 -0.98 -13.30
N ASP A 257 -14.87 -0.33 -12.37
CA ASP A 257 -14.47 -0.22 -10.97
C ASP A 257 -14.31 -1.60 -10.32
N THR A 258 -15.26 -2.51 -10.56
CA THR A 258 -15.18 -3.88 -10.04
C THR A 258 -14.01 -4.65 -10.65
N ILE A 259 -13.72 -4.49 -11.94
CA ILE A 259 -12.55 -5.13 -12.58
C ILE A 259 -11.25 -4.58 -11.99
N VAL A 260 -11.14 -3.26 -11.83
CA VAL A 260 -9.96 -2.61 -11.22
C VAL A 260 -9.76 -3.13 -9.80
N ASP A 261 -10.83 -3.23 -9.02
CA ASP A 261 -10.76 -3.72 -7.64
C ASP A 261 -10.39 -5.20 -7.56
N LEU A 262 -10.84 -6.03 -8.50
CA LEU A 262 -10.35 -7.41 -8.63
C LEU A 262 -8.84 -7.43 -8.94
N ILE A 263 -8.37 -6.62 -9.90
CA ILE A 263 -6.93 -6.54 -10.21
C ILE A 263 -6.13 -6.09 -8.98
N LYS A 264 -6.63 -5.09 -8.23
CA LYS A 264 -6.05 -4.65 -6.94
C LYS A 264 -5.87 -5.78 -5.97
N LEU A 265 -6.90 -6.60 -5.81
CA LEU A 265 -6.90 -7.76 -4.93
C LEU A 265 -5.82 -8.77 -5.30
N PHE A 266 -5.65 -9.05 -6.60
CA PHE A 266 -4.64 -9.98 -7.08
C PHE A 266 -3.22 -9.40 -7.02
N MET A 267 -3.03 -8.10 -7.18
CA MET A 267 -1.69 -7.47 -7.18
C MET A 267 -1.46 -6.53 -6.01
N ALA A 268 -2.01 -6.86 -4.84
CA ALA A 268 -2.02 -6.03 -3.63
C ALA A 268 -0.69 -5.35 -3.24
N PRO A 269 0.52 -5.83 -3.60
CA PRO A 269 1.76 -5.09 -3.35
C PRO A 269 1.95 -3.81 -4.19
N MET A 270 1.07 -3.44 -5.14
CA MET A 270 1.21 -2.24 -5.99
C MET A 270 0.89 -0.92 -5.28
N PRO A 271 1.62 0.17 -5.59
CA PRO A 271 1.40 1.47 -4.98
C PRO A 271 0.06 2.05 -5.39
N ILE A 272 -0.45 2.99 -4.58
CA ILE A 272 -1.70 3.69 -4.84
C ILE A 272 -1.68 4.39 -6.21
N SER A 273 -0.56 5.03 -6.56
CA SER A 273 -0.39 5.71 -7.85
C SER A 273 -0.61 4.80 -9.07
N PHE A 274 -0.17 3.54 -9.00
CA PHE A 274 -0.40 2.57 -10.07
C PHE A 274 -1.90 2.35 -10.30
N TRP A 275 -2.69 2.31 -9.22
CA TRP A 275 -4.12 2.09 -9.30
C TRP A 275 -4.89 3.30 -9.83
N GLU A 276 -4.42 4.50 -9.50
CA GLU A 276 -4.95 5.75 -10.05
C GLU A 276 -4.70 5.84 -11.55
N GLU A 277 -3.47 5.55 -11.99
CA GLU A 277 -3.11 5.48 -13.41
C GLU A 277 -3.93 4.42 -14.17
N LEU A 278 -4.10 3.24 -13.59
CA LEU A 278 -4.89 2.17 -14.19
C LEU A 278 -6.35 2.59 -14.38
N ARG A 279 -6.93 3.29 -13.40
CA ARG A 279 -8.30 3.80 -13.48
C ARG A 279 -8.43 4.86 -14.57
N MET A 280 -7.50 5.80 -14.64
CA MET A 280 -7.47 6.83 -15.68
C MET A 280 -7.38 6.23 -17.10
N GLN A 281 -6.65 5.14 -17.27
CA GLN A 281 -6.54 4.43 -18.55
C GLN A 281 -7.82 3.69 -18.93
N ALA A 282 -8.63 3.30 -17.95
CA ALA A 282 -9.86 2.53 -18.14
C ALA A 282 -11.10 3.43 -18.34
N GLU A 283 -11.06 4.69 -17.91
CA GLU A 283 -12.13 5.66 -18.18
C GLU A 283 -12.16 6.04 -19.67
N PRO A 284 -13.33 5.98 -20.34
CA PRO A 284 -13.45 6.42 -21.72
C PRO A 284 -13.15 7.92 -21.82
N ILE A 285 -12.26 8.30 -22.75
CA ILE A 285 -12.00 9.71 -23.09
C ILE A 285 -13.36 10.39 -23.36
N PRO A 286 -13.70 11.50 -22.66
CA PRO A 286 -14.95 12.21 -22.93
C PRO A 286 -14.99 12.63 -24.40
N ILE A 287 -15.93 12.07 -25.16
CA ILE A 287 -16.19 12.53 -26.52
C ILE A 287 -16.73 13.96 -26.38
N PRO A 288 -16.06 14.99 -26.93
CA PRO A 288 -16.58 16.34 -26.87
C PRO A 288 -17.93 16.35 -27.57
N ILE A 289 -18.99 16.67 -26.82
CA ILE A 289 -20.32 16.88 -27.38
C ILE A 289 -20.19 18.09 -28.32
N PRO A 290 -20.40 17.93 -29.64
CA PRO A 290 -20.43 19.06 -30.53
C PRO A 290 -21.57 19.98 -30.10
N LYS A 291 -21.23 21.25 -29.87
CA LYS A 291 -22.20 22.32 -29.58
C LYS A 291 -23.10 22.59 -30.78
#